data_AF-A0A1J5QWX3-F1
#
_entry.id   AF-A0A1J5QWX3-F1
#
_cell.length_a   1.000
_cell.length_b   1.000
_cell.length_c   1.000
_cell.angle_alpha   90.00
_cell.angle_beta   90.00
_cell.angle_gamma   90.00
#
_symmetry.space_group_name_H-M   'P 1'
#
loop_
_entity.id
_entity.type
_entity.pdbx_description
1 polymer ?
#
loop_
_entity_poly.entity_id
_entity_poly.type
_entity_poly.pdbx_seq_one_letter_code
_entity_poly.pdbx_strand_id
1 'polypeptide(L)' 'MRAVAGAVAANPLAVLIPCHRVIRDSAELAGYRWGLARKAMLIAAERDAQASRTPASPVSNSPITAA' A
#
# COMPACT_ATOMS: atom_id res chain seq x y z
N MET A 1 -19.55 -2.65 -0.29
CA MET A 1 -18.13 -3.07 -0.35
C MET A 1 -17.89 -4.59 -0.48
N ARG A 2 -18.89 -5.43 -0.79
CA ARG A 2 -18.72 -6.90 -0.86
C ARG A 2 -17.95 -7.41 -2.08
N ALA A 3 -18.12 -6.76 -3.24
CA ALA A 3 -17.46 -7.15 -4.49
C ALA A 3 -15.92 -7.09 -4.39
N VAL A 4 -15.39 -6.04 -3.77
CA VAL A 4 -13.94 -5.85 -3.58
C VAL A 4 -13.36 -6.90 -2.64
N ALA A 5 -14.05 -7.20 -1.53
CA ALA A 5 -13.61 -8.22 -0.58
C ALA A 5 -13.55 -9.62 -1.21
N GLY A 6 -14.55 -9.96 -2.04
CA GLY A 6 -14.56 -11.21 -2.82
C GLY A 6 -13.41 -11.29 -3.82
N ALA A 7 -13.16 -10.20 -4.58
CA ALA A 7 -12.07 -10.14 -5.54
C ALA A 7 -10.68 -10.27 -4.89
N VAL A 8 -10.48 -9.67 -3.71
CA VAL A 8 -9.24 -9.79 -2.92
C VAL A 8 -9.03 -11.21 -2.42
N ALA A 9 -10.09 -11.88 -1.94
CA ALA A 9 -10.02 -13.25 -1.44
C ALA A 9 -9.79 -14.27 -2.57
N ALA A 10 -10.36 -14.03 -3.74
CA ALA A 10 -10.23 -14.88 -4.92
C ALA A 10 -8.91 -14.71 -5.67
N ASN A 11 -8.05 -13.75 -5.28
CA ASN A 11 -6.84 -13.42 -6.00
C ASN A 11 -5.73 -14.48 -5.83
N PRO A 12 -5.35 -15.23 -6.88
CA PRO A 12 -4.28 -16.23 -6.79
C PRO A 12 -2.88 -15.60 -6.91
N LEU A 13 -2.76 -14.35 -7.34
CA LEU A 13 -1.51 -13.63 -7.66
C LEU A 13 -1.26 -12.45 -6.71
N ALA A 14 -1.41 -12.64 -5.39
CA ALA A 14 -1.32 -11.55 -4.41
C ALA A 14 0.07 -10.91 -4.21
N VAL A 15 1.10 -11.42 -4.88
CA VAL A 15 2.42 -10.78 -4.91
C VAL A 15 2.46 -9.68 -5.98
N LEU A 16 1.78 -9.86 -7.11
CA LEU A 16 1.72 -8.88 -8.20
C LEU A 16 0.60 -7.85 -7.97
N ILE A 17 -0.53 -8.31 -7.44
CA ILE A 17 -1.67 -7.44 -7.10
C ILE A 17 -1.61 -7.16 -5.60
N PRO A 18 -1.42 -5.90 -5.16
CA PRO A 18 -1.18 -5.54 -3.76
C PRO A 18 -2.46 -5.57 -2.92
N CYS A 19 -3.12 -6.73 -2.86
CA CYS A 19 -4.41 -6.91 -2.20
C CYS A 19 -4.32 -6.83 -0.66
N HIS A 20 -3.10 -6.90 -0.10
CA HIS A 20 -2.82 -6.58 1.29
C HIS A 20 -3.06 -5.10 1.64
N ARG A 21 -3.11 -4.19 0.66
CA ARG A 21 -3.40 -2.76 0.90
C ARG A 21 -4.88 -2.45 1.13
N VAL A 22 -5.78 -3.42 0.89
CA VAL A 22 -7.22 -3.23 1.14
C VAL A 22 -7.51 -3.42 2.62
N ILE A 23 -7.89 -2.35 3.31
CA ILE A 23 -8.19 -2.32 4.75
C ILE A 23 -9.69 -1.99 4.93
N ARG A 24 -10.31 -2.46 6.02
CA ARG A 24 -11.67 -2.03 6.37
C ARG A 24 -11.68 -0.56 6.79
N ASP A 25 -12.85 0.05 6.68
CA ASP A 25 -13.10 1.42 7.16
C ASP A 25 -12.88 1.55 8.68
N SER A 26 -13.05 0.46 9.43
CA SER A 26 -12.70 0.37 10.85
C SER A 26 -11.20 0.33 11.13
N ALA A 27 -10.34 0.51 10.12
CA ALA A 27 -8.88 0.38 10.18
C ALA A 27 -8.35 -1.02 10.59
N GLU A 28 -9.23 -2.02 10.70
CA GLU A 28 -8.83 -3.39 11.03
C GLU A 28 -8.30 -4.17 9.84
N LEU A 29 -7.30 -5.02 10.10
CA LEU A 29 -6.83 -6.01 9.15
C LEU A 29 -7.83 -7.17 9.04
N ALA A 30 -8.24 -7.41 7.79
CA ALA A 30 -9.31 -8.34 7.46
C ALA A 30 -9.03 -9.04 6.16
N GLY A 31 -9.52 -10.28 6.00
CA GLY A 31 -9.61 -10.94 4.71
C GLY A 31 -8.28 -11.01 3.95
N TYR A 32 -7.53 -12.08 4.17
CA TYR A 32 -6.32 -12.35 3.39
C TYR A 32 -6.11 -13.85 3.23
N ARG A 33 -5.94 -14.30 1.99
CA ARG A 33 -5.89 -15.73 1.65
C ARG A 33 -4.76 -16.48 2.38
N TRP A 34 -3.62 -15.82 2.62
CA TRP A 34 -2.45 -16.41 3.31
C TRP A 34 -2.34 -15.98 4.78
N GLY A 35 -3.42 -15.46 5.37
CA GLY A 35 -3.48 -15.10 6.78
C GLY A 35 -3.06 -13.66 7.11
N LEU A 36 -3.60 -13.14 8.20
CA LEU A 36 -3.44 -11.74 8.59
C LEU A 36 -2.00 -11.37 8.98
N ALA A 37 -1.23 -12.32 9.54
CA ALA A 37 0.17 -12.10 9.87
C ALA A 37 1.00 -11.70 8.63
N ARG A 38 0.82 -12.42 7.53
CA ARG A 38 1.51 -12.14 6.26
C ARG A 38 1.08 -10.79 5.68
N LYS A 39 -0.21 -10.45 5.78
CA LYS A 39 -0.74 -9.14 5.39
C LYS A 39 -0.09 -8.00 6.17
N ALA A 40 0.04 -8.15 7.49
CA ALA A 40 0.71 -7.17 8.34
C ALA A 40 2.20 -6.99 7.98
N MET A 41 2.92 -8.09 7.76
CA MET A 41 4.34 -8.05 7.37
C MET A 41 4.55 -7.31 6.04
N LEU A 42 3.71 -7.56 5.02
CA LEU A 42 3.81 -6.88 3.73
C LEU A 42 3.55 -5.38 3.84
N ILE A 43 2.55 -4.99 4.64
CA ILE A 43 2.26 -3.57 4.89
C ILE A 43 3.42 -2.89 5.60
N ALA A 44 4.04 -3.56 6.58
CA ALA A 44 5.21 -3.02 7.28
C ALA A 44 6.40 -2.84 6.32
N ALA A 45 6.73 -3.87 5.53
CA ALA A 45 7.81 -3.80 4.55
C ALA A 45 7.59 -2.70 3.49
N GLU A 46 6.34 -2.47 3.06
CA GLU A 46 6.02 -1.37 2.14
C GLU A 46 6.20 0.01 2.78
N ARG A 47 5.87 0.17 4.06
CA ARG A 47 6.10 1.43 4.78
C ARG A 47 7.58 1.71 4.91
N ASP A 48 8.38 0.71 5.25
CA ASP A 48 9.83 0.83 5.36
C ASP A 48 10.46 1.16 3.99
N ALA A 49 10.01 0.47 2.94
CA ALA A 49 10.42 0.76 1.57
C ALA A 49 10.04 2.19 1.13
N GLN A 50 8.87 2.70 1.52
CA GLN A 50 8.48 4.09 1.25
C GLN A 50 9.31 5.10 2.04
N ALA A 51 9.60 4.83 3.32
CA ALA A 51 10.45 5.68 4.14
C ALA A 51 11.85 5.83 3.52
N SER A 52 12.42 4.72 3.03
CA SER A 52 13.71 4.69 2.32
C SER A 52 13.67 5.36 0.93
N ARG A 53 12.48 5.48 0.34
CA ARG A 53 12.25 6.05 -1.00
C ARG A 53 11.90 7.53 -0.96
N THR A 54 11.82 8.14 0.22
CA THR A 54 11.77 9.60 0.36
C THR A 54 12.95 10.20 -0.41
N PRO A 55 12.74 10.89 -1.54
CA PRO A 55 13.84 11.60 -2.17
C PRO A 55 14.24 12.69 -1.19
N ALA A 56 15.46 12.61 -0.67
CA ALA A 56 16.09 13.73 0.02
C ALA A 56 16.30 14.86 -0.99
N SER A 57 15.26 15.66 -1.24
CA SER A 57 15.40 17.00 -1.78
C SER A 57 14.10 17.78 -1.59
N PRO A 58 14.10 18.93 -0.89
CA PRO A 58 13.07 19.92 -1.11
C PRO A 58 13.29 20.41 -2.54
N VAL A 59 12.43 20.03 -3.49
CA VAL A 59 12.37 20.73 -4.77
C VAL A 59 11.99 22.18 -4.45
N SER A 60 13.01 23.02 -4.38
CA SER A 60 12.92 24.47 -4.37
C SER A 60 12.14 24.88 -5.61
N ASN A 61 10.87 25.24 -5.42
CA ASN A 61 10.09 25.96 -6.42
C ASN A 61 10.68 27.37 -6.55
N SER A 62 11.80 27.49 -7.28
CA SER A 62 12.27 28.79 -7.76
C SER A 62 11.36 29.24 -8.91
N PRO A 63 10.72 30.42 -8.84
CA PRO A 63 9.89 30.90 -9.92
C PRO A 63 10.76 31.17 -11.15
N ILE A 64 10.50 30.43 -12.23
CA ILE A 64 11.09 30.69 -13.55
C ILE A 64 10.35 31.88 -14.18
N THR A 65 10.71 33.10 -13.80
CA THR A 65 10.42 34.35 -14.52
C THR A 65 11.50 35.35 -14.10
N ALA A 66 12.64 35.40 -14.79
CA ALA A 66 12.92 36.10 -16.04
C ALA A 66 13.09 37.62 -15.84
N ALA A 67 14.28 38.08 -16.25
CA ALA A 67 14.73 39.46 -16.35
C ALA A 67 13.92 40.28 -17.36
#